data_AF-A0A945CN13-F1
#
_entry.id   AF-A0A945CN13-F1
#
_cell.length_a   1.000
_cell.length_b   1.000
_cell.length_c   1.000
_cell.angle_alpha   90.00
_cell.angle_beta   90.00
_cell.angle_gamma   90.00
#
_symmetry.space_group_name_H-M   'P 1'
#
loop_
_entity.id
_entity.type
_entity.pdbx_description
1 polymer ?
#
loop_
_entity_poly.entity_id
_entity_poly.type
_entity_poly.pdbx_seq_one_letter_code
_entity_poly.pdbx_strand_id
1 'polypeptide(L)'
;MEYRPERFIGEPIEALFDKPPAREKVPGCPNAIVWDGETYRITELINEWHDYSRKGRMGHNMRPSHADLAARRGSWGVGRDYFRVRTDMDRIFEIYYDRSPSRSKSRKGGWFLFQEVEEIPADH
;
A
#
# COMPACT_ATOMS: atom_id res chain seq x y z
N MET A 1 -10.50 -18.39 5.56
CA MET A 1 -9.71 -17.62 6.53
C MET A 1 -10.22 -16.19 6.49
N GLU A 2 -10.45 -15.61 7.65
CA GLU A 2 -10.77 -14.20 7.80
C GLU A 2 -9.53 -13.46 8.30
N TYR A 3 -9.44 -12.18 7.95
CA TYR A 3 -8.33 -11.32 8.36
C TYR A 3 -8.91 -10.11 9.09
N ARG A 4 -8.62 -9.98 10.38
CA ARG A 4 -9.17 -8.90 11.22
C ARG A 4 -8.06 -7.96 11.68
N PRO A 5 -8.30 -6.64 11.65
CA PRO A 5 -7.36 -5.69 12.23
C PRO A 5 -7.07 -6.03 13.69
N GLU A 6 -5.82 -6.30 14.02
CA GLU A 6 -5.37 -6.50 15.40
C GLU A 6 -4.94 -5.16 15.99
N ARG A 7 -4.09 -4.43 15.25
CA ARG A 7 -3.50 -3.17 15.72
C ARG A 7 -3.30 -2.18 14.58
N PHE A 8 -3.91 -1.00 14.72
CA PHE A 8 -3.61 0.14 13.85
C PHE A 8 -2.26 0.77 14.20
N ILE A 9 -1.45 1.10 13.18
CA ILE A 9 -0.08 1.62 13.35
C ILE A 9 0.06 2.97 12.62
N GLY A 10 -0.06 2.99 11.29
CA GLY A 10 0.00 4.21 10.49
C GLY A 10 1.37 4.90 10.42
N GLU A 11 2.46 4.14 10.58
CA GLU A 11 3.82 4.68 10.69
C GLU A 11 4.62 4.51 9.40
N PRO A 12 5.59 5.41 9.10
CA PRO A 12 6.49 5.22 7.97
C PRO A 12 7.40 4.02 8.19
N ILE A 13 7.69 3.29 7.11
CA ILE A 13 8.60 2.13 7.12
C ILE A 13 9.63 2.23 5.99
N GLU A 14 10.74 1.52 6.16
CA GLU A 14 11.69 1.33 5.07
C GLU A 14 11.38 0.02 4.33
N ALA A 15 11.24 0.09 3.01
CA ALA A 15 11.00 -1.08 2.17
C ALA A 15 12.31 -1.55 1.52
N LEU A 16 12.68 -2.81 1.76
CA LEU A 16 13.88 -3.45 1.22
C LEU A 16 13.51 -4.36 0.04
N PHE A 17 14.34 -4.34 -1.01
CA PHE A 17 14.17 -5.13 -2.23
C PHE A 17 15.45 -5.93 -2.48
N ASP A 18 15.35 -7.27 -2.56
CA ASP A 18 16.52 -8.17 -2.73
C ASP A 18 17.18 -8.02 -4.11
N LYS A 19 16.40 -7.59 -5.11
CA LYS A 19 16.89 -7.29 -6.46
C LYS A 19 16.54 -5.83 -6.78
N PRO A 20 17.46 -5.05 -7.38
CA PRO A 20 17.09 -3.75 -7.92
C PRO A 20 15.93 -3.96 -8.91
N PRO A 21 14.81 -3.24 -8.75
CA PRO A 21 13.63 -3.49 -9.57
C PRO A 21 13.97 -3.30 -11.05
N ALA A 22 13.69 -4.31 -11.87
CA ALA A 22 13.97 -4.29 -13.31
C ALA A 22 13.14 -3.24 -14.09
N ARG A 23 12.16 -2.59 -13.43
CA ARG A 23 11.31 -1.55 -14.01
C ARG A 23 11.24 -0.34 -13.09
N GLU A 24 11.57 0.81 -13.66
CA GLU A 24 11.78 2.11 -13.01
C GLU A 24 10.51 2.79 -12.47
N LYS A 25 9.33 2.14 -12.49
CA LYS A 25 8.06 2.90 -12.30
C LYS A 25 6.99 2.42 -11.34
N VAL A 26 7.06 1.21 -10.77
CA VAL A 26 6.29 0.86 -9.56
C VAL A 26 7.05 -0.28 -8.89
N PRO A 27 7.65 -0.09 -7.71
CA PRO A 27 8.16 -1.25 -6.97
C PRO A 27 6.95 -2.12 -6.61
N GLY A 28 7.00 -3.42 -6.93
CA GLY A 28 5.99 -4.37 -6.47
C GLY A 28 6.05 -4.57 -4.94
N CYS A 29 5.45 -5.64 -4.44
CA CYS A 29 5.58 -6.01 -3.03
C CYS A 29 7.08 -6.04 -2.61
N PRO A 30 7.46 -5.39 -1.50
CA PRO A 30 8.83 -5.45 -0.99
C PRO A 30 9.21 -6.87 -0.54
N ASN A 31 10.50 -7.11 -0.41
CA ASN A 31 11.05 -8.38 0.10
C ASN A 31 11.20 -8.37 1.61
N ALA A 32 11.42 -7.19 2.21
CA ALA A 32 11.41 -7.01 3.65
C ALA A 32 11.00 -5.56 3.98
N ILE A 33 10.55 -5.35 5.20
CA ILE A 33 10.25 -4.03 5.75
C ILE A 33 11.04 -3.81 7.04
N VAL A 34 11.50 -2.58 7.26
CA VAL A 34 12.08 -2.16 8.54
C VAL A 34 11.07 -1.27 9.25
N TRP A 35 10.68 -1.68 10.46
CA TRP A 35 9.76 -0.98 11.33
C TRP A 35 10.26 -1.08 12.77
N ASP A 36 10.26 0.05 13.50
CA ASP A 36 10.77 0.16 14.87
C ASP A 36 12.19 -0.39 15.10
N GLY A 37 13.06 -0.27 14.09
CA GLY A 37 14.43 -0.82 14.14
C GLY A 37 14.53 -2.32 13.92
N GLU A 38 13.40 -3.03 13.78
CA GLU A 38 13.35 -4.45 13.45
C GLU A 38 13.12 -4.66 11.95
N THR A 39 13.72 -5.73 11.41
CA THR A 39 13.53 -6.12 10.01
C THR A 39 12.61 -7.34 9.94
N TYR A 40 11.53 -7.20 9.18
CA TYR A 40 10.56 -8.26 8.93
C TYR A 40 10.68 -8.72 7.48
N ARG A 41 11.06 -9.99 7.26
CA ARG A 41 11.21 -10.53 5.91
C ARG A 41 9.86 -11.00 5.40
N ILE A 42 9.43 -10.52 4.24
CA ILE A 42 8.15 -10.93 3.65
C ILE A 42 8.33 -12.32 3.05
N THR A 43 7.56 -13.28 3.58
CA THR A 43 7.56 -14.68 3.15
C THR A 43 6.43 -14.96 2.16
N GLU A 44 5.32 -14.22 2.27
CA GLU A 44 4.14 -14.42 1.43
C GLU A 44 3.40 -13.11 1.18
N LEU A 45 2.97 -12.89 -0.06
CA LEU A 45 2.01 -11.84 -0.43
C LEU A 45 0.61 -12.44 -0.38
N ILE A 46 -0.17 -12.08 0.63
CA ILE A 46 -1.54 -12.57 0.83
C ILE A 46 -2.51 -11.86 -0.13
N ASN A 47 -2.39 -10.53 -0.25
CA ASN A 47 -3.28 -9.75 -1.12
C ASN A 47 -2.61 -8.45 -1.57
N GLU A 48 -2.96 -7.98 -2.76
CA GLU A 48 -2.55 -6.68 -3.31
C GLU A 48 -3.79 -5.96 -3.86
N TRP A 49 -4.00 -4.72 -3.46
CA TRP A 49 -5.10 -3.90 -3.99
C TRP A 49 -4.70 -2.44 -4.13
N HIS A 50 -5.34 -1.75 -5.07
CA HIS A 50 -5.10 -0.33 -5.32
C HIS A 50 -6.33 0.49 -4.96
N ASP A 51 -6.14 1.52 -4.13
CA ASP A 51 -7.23 2.47 -3.84
C ASP A 51 -7.18 3.64 -4.83
N TYR A 52 -8.10 3.61 -5.80
CA TYR A 52 -8.35 4.72 -6.73
C TYR A 52 -9.27 5.80 -6.15
N SER A 53 -9.71 5.69 -4.88
CA SER A 53 -10.70 6.60 -4.31
C SER A 53 -10.13 7.99 -4.03
N ARG A 54 -10.68 8.98 -4.72
CA ARG A 54 -10.40 10.40 -4.45
C ARG A 54 -11.27 10.88 -3.29
N LYS A 55 -10.74 10.94 -2.07
CA LYS A 55 -11.39 11.68 -0.98
C LYS A 55 -10.93 13.15 -0.99
N GLY A 56 -11.81 14.05 -1.41
CA GLY A 56 -11.57 15.50 -1.37
C GLY A 56 -12.70 16.35 -1.97
N ARG A 57 -12.63 17.67 -1.76
CA ARG A 57 -13.61 18.74 -2.15
C ARG A 57 -14.02 18.76 -3.64
N MET A 58 -13.42 17.93 -4.49
CA MET A 58 -13.75 17.77 -5.92
C MET A 58 -14.87 16.74 -6.19
N GLY A 59 -15.45 16.11 -5.15
CA GLY A 59 -16.60 15.21 -5.30
C GLY A 59 -17.89 15.91 -5.77
N HIS A 60 -18.00 17.22 -5.53
CA HIS A 60 -19.21 17.99 -5.87
C HIS A 60 -19.23 18.56 -7.30
N ASN A 61 -18.14 18.42 -8.08
CA ASN A 61 -18.02 19.08 -9.39
C ASN A 61 -17.74 18.10 -10.55
N MET A 62 -18.10 16.82 -10.38
CA MET A 62 -18.08 15.86 -11.49
C MET A 62 -19.37 15.96 -12.30
N ARG A 63 -19.35 16.75 -13.36
CA ARG A 63 -20.30 16.58 -14.47
C ARG A 63 -19.99 15.23 -15.14
N PRO A 64 -21.01 14.40 -15.45
CA PRO A 64 -20.83 13.00 -15.84
C PRO A 64 -20.01 12.74 -17.11
N SER A 65 -19.76 13.76 -17.93
CA SER A 65 -19.11 13.62 -19.25
C SER A 65 -17.59 13.38 -19.20
N HIS A 66 -16.91 13.53 -18.05
CA HIS A 66 -15.45 13.37 -17.93
C HIS A 66 -15.00 12.26 -16.96
N ALA A 67 -15.93 11.60 -16.26
CA ALA A 67 -15.63 10.56 -15.28
C ALA A 67 -15.16 9.26 -15.96
N ASP A 68 -15.82 8.85 -17.04
CA ASP A 68 -15.48 7.63 -17.79
C ASP A 68 -14.08 7.69 -18.43
N LEU A 69 -13.67 8.88 -18.90
CA LEU A 69 -12.35 9.04 -19.52
C LEU A 69 -11.22 8.95 -18.49
N ALA A 70 -11.44 9.46 -17.28
CA ALA A 70 -10.47 9.42 -16.18
C ALA A 70 -10.42 8.07 -15.45
N ALA A 71 -11.53 7.32 -15.45
CA ALA A 71 -11.57 5.93 -15.01
C ALA A 71 -10.83 5.01 -15.99
N ARG A 72 -10.93 5.27 -17.31
CA ARG A 72 -10.23 4.52 -18.36
C ARG A 72 -8.76 4.90 -18.54
N ARG A 73 -8.41 6.17 -18.30
CA ARG A 73 -7.04 6.67 -18.27
C ARG A 73 -6.70 7.02 -16.83
N GLY A 74 -6.36 6.02 -16.02
CA GLY A 74 -5.96 6.20 -14.63
C GLY A 74 -5.11 7.46 -14.48
N SER A 75 -5.64 8.44 -13.75
CA SER A 75 -4.96 9.74 -13.60
C SER A 75 -3.60 9.50 -12.97
N TRP A 76 -2.55 9.77 -13.73
CA TRP A 76 -1.17 9.75 -13.27
C TRP A 76 -1.01 10.70 -12.07
N GLY A 77 -0.86 10.14 -10.85
CA GLY A 77 -0.14 10.84 -9.78
C GLY A 77 -0.74 10.86 -8.37
N VAL A 78 -1.93 10.30 -8.12
CA VAL A 78 -2.48 10.20 -6.75
C VAL A 78 -3.19 8.86 -6.57
N GLY A 79 -2.58 7.96 -5.79
CA GLY A 79 -3.10 6.62 -5.54
C GLY A 79 -2.22 5.89 -4.54
N ARG A 80 -2.82 5.02 -3.74
CA ARG A 80 -2.12 4.17 -2.76
C ARG A 80 -2.18 2.72 -3.20
N ASP A 81 -1.01 2.08 -3.26
CA ASP A 81 -0.91 0.64 -3.45
C ASP A 81 -0.85 -0.02 -2.10
N TYR A 82 -1.80 -0.90 -1.80
CA TYR A 82 -1.87 -1.64 -0.55
C TYR A 82 -1.44 -3.09 -0.77
N PHE A 83 -0.73 -3.63 0.21
CA PHE A 83 -0.28 -5.00 0.24
C PHE A 83 -0.55 -5.58 1.61
N ARG A 84 -1.14 -6.78 1.66
CA ARG A 84 -1.20 -7.61 2.86
C ARG A 84 -0.15 -8.69 2.73
N VAL A 85 0.77 -8.74 3.68
CA VAL A 85 1.96 -9.59 3.62
C VAL A 85 2.13 -10.37 4.91
N ARG A 86 2.57 -11.63 4.80
CA ARG A 86 3.03 -12.44 5.93
C ARG A 86 4.55 -12.30 6.03
N THR A 87 5.03 -12.22 7.26
CA THR A 87 6.45 -12.11 7.58
C THR A 87 7.03 -13.44 8.04
N ASP A 88 8.35 -13.50 8.16
CA ASP A 88 9.10 -14.63 8.72
C ASP A 88 8.83 -14.86 10.21
N MET A 89 8.27 -13.87 10.91
CA MET A 89 7.80 -13.98 12.28
C MET A 89 6.32 -14.41 12.38
N ASP A 90 5.72 -14.85 11.26
CA ASP A 90 4.29 -15.20 11.13
C ASP A 90 3.30 -14.06 11.45
N ARG A 91 3.80 -12.82 11.54
CA ARG A 91 2.99 -11.61 11.68
C ARG A 91 2.48 -11.18 10.31
N ILE A 92 1.23 -10.74 10.25
CA ILE A 92 0.61 -10.26 9.00
C ILE A 92 0.43 -8.75 9.08
N PHE A 93 1.00 -8.07 8.09
CA PHE A 93 0.95 -6.61 8.01
C PHE A 93 0.21 -6.16 6.76
N GLU A 94 -0.54 -5.08 6.89
CA GLU A 94 -0.99 -4.29 5.77
C GLU A 94 -0.10 -3.06 5.63
N ILE A 95 0.56 -2.95 4.48
CA ILE A 95 1.44 -1.85 4.13
C ILE A 95 0.89 -1.12 2.91
N TYR A 96 1.24 0.15 2.74
CA TYR A 96 0.94 0.85 1.49
C TYR A 96 2.05 1.77 1.01
N TYR A 97 2.10 1.94 -0.31
CA TYR A 97 2.93 2.94 -0.97
C TYR A 97 2.08 4.14 -1.37
N ASP A 98 2.33 5.31 -0.76
CA ASP A 98 1.67 6.56 -1.14
C ASP A 98 2.44 7.23 -2.28
N ARG A 99 1.84 7.24 -3.47
CA ARG A 99 2.43 7.84 -4.67
C ARG A 99 2.27 9.36 -4.74
N SER A 100 1.61 9.99 -3.78
CA SER A 100 1.34 11.42 -3.81
C SER A 100 2.62 12.23 -3.53
N PRO A 101 3.16 12.98 -4.50
CA PRO A 101 4.31 13.85 -4.24
C PRO A 101 3.83 15.02 -3.38
N SER A 102 4.09 14.99 -2.07
CA SER A 102 3.99 16.22 -1.27
C SER A 102 5.04 17.21 -1.77
N ARG A 103 4.71 18.50 -1.73
CA ARG A 103 5.35 19.62 -2.47
C ARG A 103 6.81 19.95 -2.05
N SER A 104 7.51 19.04 -1.38
CA SER A 104 8.84 19.24 -0.80
C SER A 104 9.86 18.27 -1.38
N LYS A 105 10.75 18.81 -2.24
CA LYS A 105 12.10 18.37 -2.70
C LYS A 105 12.48 16.89 -2.90
N SER A 106 11.62 15.91 -2.65
CA SER A 106 11.83 14.50 -2.94
C SER A 106 10.65 13.98 -3.76
N ARG A 107 10.88 13.70 -5.05
CA ARG A 107 9.83 13.29 -6.02
C ARG A 107 9.41 11.82 -5.88
N LYS A 108 9.67 11.17 -4.73
CA LYS A 108 9.44 9.74 -4.53
C LYS A 108 8.34 9.56 -3.49
N GLY A 109 7.39 8.67 -3.78
CA GLY A 109 6.38 8.26 -2.80
C GLY A 109 6.99 7.56 -1.59
N GLY A 110 6.21 7.39 -0.53
CA GLY A 110 6.65 6.80 0.74
C GLY A 110 5.94 5.50 1.08
N TRP A 111 6.62 4.61 1.79
CA TRP A 111 6.06 3.37 2.33
C TRP A 111 5.60 3.58 3.77
N PHE A 112 4.44 3.00 4.10
CA PHE A 112 3.82 3.10 5.41
C PHE A 112 3.28 1.73 5.84
N LEU A 113 3.40 1.44 7.13
CA LEU A 113 2.71 0.34 7.79
C LEU A 113 1.36 0.83 8.27
N PHE A 114 0.29 0.28 7.71
CA PHE A 114 -1.07 0.69 8.03
C PHE A 114 -1.53 0.05 9.34
N GLN A 115 -1.51 -1.27 9.40
CA GLN A 115 -1.96 -2.04 10.54
C GLN A 115 -1.37 -3.45 10.53
N GLU A 116 -1.37 -4.05 11.69
CA GLU A 116 -1.21 -5.48 11.89
C GLU A 116 -2.58 -6.16 11.87
N VAL A 117 -2.62 -7.36 11.32
CA VAL A 117 -3.83 -8.12 11.05
C VAL A 117 -3.64 -9.54 11.58
N GLU A 118 -4.67 -10.05 12.23
CA GLU A 118 -4.71 -11.44 12.68
C GLU A 118 -5.43 -12.30 11.63
N GLU A 119 -4.88 -13.49 11.35
CA GLU A 119 -5.54 -14.52 10.56
C GLU A 119 -6.37 -15.42 11.47
N ILE A 120 -7.68 -15.48 11.20
CA ILE A 120 -8.64 -16.24 11.99
C ILE A 120 -9.27 -17.31 11.09
N PRO A 121 -9.49 -18.54 11.58
CA PRO A 121 -10.28 -19.53 10.87
C PRO A 121 -11.66 -18.97 10.53
N ALA A 122 -12.15 -19.21 9.30
CA ALA A 122 -13.53 -18.89 8.99
C ALA A 122 -14.41 -19.96 9.65
N ASP A 123 -15.02 -19.64 10.79
CA ASP A 123 -15.98 -20.54 11.45
C ASP A 123 -17.14 -20.84 10.48
N HIS A 124 -17.51 -22.12 10.40
CA HIS A 124 -18.45 -22.69 9.44
C HIS A 124 -19.81 -22.99 10.07
#